data_AF-A0A538ETC2-F1
#
_entry.id   AF-A0A538ETC2-F1
#
_cell.length_a   1.000
_cell.length_b   1.000
_cell.length_c   1.000
_cell.angle_alpha   90.00
_cell.angle_beta   90.00
_cell.angle_gamma   90.00
#
_symmetry.space_group_name_H-M   'P 1'
#
loop_
_entity.id
_entity.type
_entity.pdbx_description
1 polymer ?
#
loop_
_entity_poly.entity_id
_entity_poly.type
_entity_poly.pdbx_seq_one_letter_code
_entity_poly.pdbx_strand_id
1 'polypeptide(L)'
;MERVGTDETDRRLHQTVGLVVVIGAGFLSWSVWNLVGTGTWAQPPSWLWLGCFAVMLTLANTLVLEVRIKSSQHQMMMSETVMMLGLMLLPGHWLVLATGVVVVSVKLARKTPPIKVAFNAAKDVAVIGCAVLVARPLGLVGPFLGDPHRFHLWALLAAAGTLVAVDELLAIPVIALATRTPVGKLFRSNVDVRVGGTLLRLLLAIGAIYGLTRQPTLVLLAPLIMIFLQIASANQLRARAERAAWQKLAQTTDELNEVDLDSVLVSAVRRAAELFSADEVEVHVTVPAVPDRLVRGDAGIVKYDGVQAGAPVRAGQVMEIPLESHDGSSGVGALRLRFFGKVTLTEREHFTLRTFAAALCTAIRNAVAFAESERLAAEHEHAATHDPLTGLANRRQLYQVGAELLEGRPGNGQIGLLLV
;
A
#
# COMPACT_ATOMS: atom_id res chain seq x y z
N MET A 1 -26.78 23.04 6.80
CA MET A 1 -25.51 23.76 7.04
C MET A 1 -24.25 23.04 6.53
N GLU A 2 -24.37 21.93 5.78
CA GLU A 2 -23.24 21.09 5.35
C GLU A 2 -22.51 21.52 4.05
N ARG A 3 -23.04 22.49 3.30
CA ARG A 3 -22.45 22.92 2.00
C ARG A 3 -21.36 24.00 2.12
N VAL A 4 -21.22 24.65 3.27
CA VAL A 4 -20.28 25.79 3.43
C VAL A 4 -18.82 25.32 3.56
N GLY A 5 -18.59 24.10 4.07
CA GLY A 5 -17.23 23.56 4.27
C GLY A 5 -16.53 23.09 2.99
N THR A 6 -17.29 22.70 1.95
CA THR A 6 -16.72 22.24 0.68
C THR A 6 -16.25 23.41 -0.18
N ASP A 7 -17.04 24.48 -0.27
CA ASP A 7 -16.72 25.64 -1.11
C ASP A 7 -15.48 26.41 -0.64
N GLU A 8 -15.31 26.59 0.68
CA GLU A 8 -14.15 27.30 1.23
C GLU A 8 -12.86 26.49 1.05
N THR A 9 -12.93 25.15 1.19
CA THR A 9 -11.78 24.27 0.99
C THR A 9 -11.38 24.20 -0.48
N ASP A 10 -12.35 24.08 -1.38
CA ASP A 10 -12.10 24.06 -2.82
C ASP A 10 -11.56 25.41 -3.32
N ARG A 11 -12.09 26.53 -2.80
CA ARG A 11 -11.57 27.87 -3.09
C ARG A 11 -10.12 28.02 -2.64
N ARG A 12 -9.76 27.56 -1.44
CA ARG A 12 -8.37 27.58 -0.94
C ARG A 12 -7.46 26.72 -1.80
N LEU A 13 -7.93 25.53 -2.21
CA LEU A 13 -7.18 24.66 -3.12
C LEU A 13 -6.89 25.36 -4.45
N HIS A 14 -7.90 25.99 -5.07
CA HIS A 14 -7.73 26.76 -6.30
C HIS A 14 -6.76 27.93 -6.13
N GLN A 15 -6.79 28.64 -5.00
CA GLN A 15 -5.87 29.73 -4.70
C GLN A 15 -4.42 29.23 -4.54
N THR A 16 -4.20 28.14 -3.81
CA THR A 16 -2.85 27.57 -3.65
C THR A 16 -2.30 27.03 -4.96
N VAL A 17 -3.13 26.34 -5.76
CA VAL A 17 -2.74 25.91 -7.11
C VAL A 17 -2.43 27.13 -7.98
N GLY A 18 -3.25 28.17 -7.94
CA GLY A 18 -3.03 29.42 -8.68
C GLY A 18 -1.71 30.09 -8.32
N LEU A 19 -1.34 30.13 -7.03
CA LEU A 19 -0.06 30.65 -6.58
C LEU A 19 1.12 29.88 -7.18
N VAL A 20 1.06 28.55 -7.16
CA VAL A 20 2.10 27.68 -7.74
C VAL A 20 2.21 27.92 -9.25
N VAL A 21 1.08 28.08 -9.93
CA VAL A 21 1.02 28.41 -11.37
C VAL A 21 1.67 29.75 -11.67
N VAL A 22 1.41 30.78 -10.87
CA VAL A 22 2.05 32.10 -11.03
C VAL A 22 3.57 32.01 -10.83
N ILE A 23 4.03 31.28 -9.82
CA ILE A 23 5.47 31.06 -9.57
C ILE A 23 6.11 30.35 -10.77
N GLY A 24 5.52 29.25 -11.23
CA GLY A 24 6.02 28.50 -12.41
C GLY A 24 6.04 29.35 -13.68
N ALA A 25 4.97 30.12 -13.93
CA ALA A 25 4.91 31.05 -15.06
C ALA A 25 6.01 32.12 -14.97
N GLY A 26 6.29 32.66 -13.79
CA GLY A 26 7.39 33.59 -13.56
C GLY A 26 8.75 33.00 -13.95
N PHE A 27 9.02 31.74 -13.59
CA PHE A 27 10.25 31.04 -13.99
C PHE A 27 10.33 30.79 -15.50
N LEU A 28 9.21 30.46 -16.17
CA LEU A 28 9.18 30.33 -17.63
C LEU A 28 9.46 31.68 -18.29
N SER A 29 8.80 32.76 -17.86
CA SER A 29 9.02 34.11 -18.38
C SER A 29 10.45 34.56 -18.16
N TRP A 30 11.03 34.31 -16.98
CA TRP A 30 12.44 34.60 -16.69
C TRP A 30 13.38 33.81 -17.60
N SER A 31 13.08 32.54 -17.86
CA SER A 31 13.86 31.70 -18.76
C SER A 31 13.84 32.21 -20.20
N VAL A 32 12.65 32.52 -20.73
CA VAL A 32 12.46 33.10 -22.06
C VAL A 32 13.17 34.45 -22.16
N TRP A 33 13.01 35.33 -21.17
CA TRP A 33 13.66 36.63 -21.12
C TRP A 33 15.19 36.51 -21.20
N ASN A 34 15.78 35.60 -20.42
CA ASN A 34 17.22 35.36 -20.47
C ASN A 34 17.65 34.80 -21.83
N LEU A 35 16.87 33.88 -22.40
CA LEU A 35 17.17 33.28 -23.71
C LEU A 35 17.26 34.34 -24.81
N VAL A 36 16.29 35.26 -24.83
CA VAL A 36 16.21 36.36 -25.79
C VAL A 36 17.26 37.43 -25.50
N GLY A 37 17.35 37.90 -24.26
CA GLY A 37 18.24 38.99 -23.85
C GLY A 37 19.73 38.66 -23.95
N THR A 38 20.11 37.39 -23.79
CA THR A 38 21.51 36.93 -23.97
C THR A 38 21.82 36.46 -25.39
N GLY A 39 20.84 36.39 -26.28
CA GLY A 39 21.01 35.85 -27.63
C GLY A 39 21.32 34.34 -27.69
N THR A 40 21.24 33.63 -26.55
CA THR A 40 21.56 32.19 -26.46
C THR A 40 20.58 31.29 -27.22
N TRP A 41 19.44 31.82 -27.65
CA TRP A 41 18.53 31.14 -28.57
C TRP A 41 19.18 30.80 -29.92
N ALA A 42 20.18 31.58 -30.36
CA ALA A 42 20.93 31.34 -31.60
C ALA A 42 21.95 30.19 -31.48
N GLN A 43 22.25 29.74 -30.25
CA GLN A 43 23.11 28.59 -29.97
C GLN A 43 22.36 27.57 -29.11
N PRO A 44 21.40 26.84 -29.70
CA PRO A 44 20.64 25.84 -28.96
C PRO A 44 21.57 24.72 -28.45
N PRO A 45 21.23 24.08 -27.31
CA PRO A 45 21.90 22.86 -26.90
C PRO A 45 21.75 21.80 -27.98
N SER A 46 22.64 20.80 -28.00
CA SER A 46 22.49 19.72 -28.97
C SER A 46 21.13 19.03 -28.81
N TRP A 47 20.43 18.89 -29.94
CA TRP A 47 19.11 18.28 -30.02
C TRP A 47 19.09 16.85 -29.47
N LEU A 48 20.22 16.15 -29.53
CA LEU A 48 20.38 14.82 -28.96
C LEU A 48 20.28 14.85 -27.44
N TRP A 49 20.95 15.79 -26.76
CA TRP A 49 20.86 15.94 -25.30
C TRP A 49 19.47 16.34 -24.85
N LEU A 50 18.84 17.25 -25.60
CA LEU A 50 17.48 17.70 -25.34
C LEU A 50 16.48 16.53 -25.52
N GLY A 51 16.65 15.73 -26.57
CA GLY A 51 15.86 14.52 -26.81
C GLY A 51 16.04 13.47 -25.73
N CYS A 52 17.29 13.15 -25.32
CA CYS A 52 17.57 12.22 -24.24
C CYS A 52 16.94 12.68 -22.92
N PHE A 53 17.06 13.96 -22.56
CA PHE A 53 16.41 14.52 -21.38
C PHE A 53 14.88 14.38 -21.46
N ALA A 54 14.28 14.75 -22.59
CA ALA A 54 12.83 14.66 -22.79
C ALA A 54 12.33 13.22 -22.66
N VAL A 55 13.04 12.24 -23.21
CA VAL A 55 12.73 10.81 -23.07
C VAL A 55 12.83 10.38 -21.60
N MET A 56 13.94 10.69 -20.92
CA MET A 56 14.10 10.34 -19.51
C MET A 56 12.99 10.98 -18.65
N LEU A 57 12.66 12.24 -18.86
CA LEU A 57 11.65 12.94 -18.06
C LEU A 57 10.25 12.42 -18.36
N THR A 58 9.98 12.04 -19.62
CA THR A 58 8.75 11.35 -20.01
C THR A 58 8.61 10.04 -19.27
N LEU A 59 9.64 9.19 -19.29
CA LEU A 59 9.64 7.91 -18.58
C LEU A 59 9.46 8.09 -17.08
N ALA A 60 10.15 9.06 -16.47
CA ALA A 60 10.03 9.36 -15.06
C ALA A 60 8.62 9.83 -14.66
N ASN A 61 7.85 10.39 -15.59
CA ASN A 61 6.47 10.84 -15.38
C ASN A 61 5.40 9.81 -15.77
N THR A 62 5.74 8.78 -16.54
CA THR A 62 4.80 7.71 -16.95
C THR A 62 4.89 6.48 -16.06
N LEU A 63 6.10 6.08 -15.67
CA LEU A 63 6.37 4.90 -14.87
C LEU A 63 6.37 5.28 -13.39
N VAL A 64 5.17 5.43 -12.82
CA VAL A 64 4.99 5.68 -11.39
C VAL A 64 5.20 4.36 -10.64
N LEU A 65 6.24 4.31 -9.80
CA LEU A 65 6.44 3.22 -8.85
C LEU A 65 5.53 3.47 -7.64
N GLU A 66 4.37 2.84 -7.65
CA GLU A 66 3.46 2.82 -6.51
C GLU A 66 3.95 1.79 -5.49
N VAL A 67 4.66 2.26 -4.47
CA VAL A 67 5.05 1.44 -3.33
C VAL A 67 4.01 1.65 -2.24
N ARG A 68 3.09 0.70 -2.09
CA ARG A 68 2.16 0.69 -0.96
C ARG A 68 2.91 0.25 0.30
N ILE A 69 3.03 1.14 1.27
CA ILE A 69 3.53 0.84 2.61
C ILE A 69 2.37 1.07 3.57
N LYS A 70 1.79 -0.02 4.09
CA LYS A 70 0.59 -0.02 4.95
C LYS A 70 -0.63 0.60 4.24
N SER A 71 -1.40 1.47 4.90
CA SER A 71 -2.54 2.19 4.31
C SER A 71 -2.13 3.37 3.42
N SER A 72 -0.83 3.67 3.30
CA SER A 72 -0.33 4.82 2.55
C SER A 72 0.34 4.38 1.25
N GLN A 73 -0.21 4.83 0.11
CA GLN A 73 0.43 4.71 -1.18
C GLN A 73 1.55 5.74 -1.28
N HIS A 74 2.80 5.27 -1.45
CA HIS A 74 3.94 6.14 -1.68
C HIS A 74 4.33 6.06 -3.16
N GLN A 75 4.20 7.17 -3.87
CA GLN A 75 4.68 7.30 -5.23
C GLN A 75 6.09 7.89 -5.18
N MET A 76 7.10 7.09 -5.55
CA MET A 76 8.45 7.61 -5.74
C MET A 76 8.60 8.04 -7.19
N MET A 77 8.51 9.34 -7.46
CA MET A 77 8.78 9.89 -8.78
C MET A 77 10.28 10.09 -8.96
N MET A 78 10.81 9.62 -10.09
CA MET A 78 12.23 9.75 -10.47
C MET A 78 12.52 11.07 -11.21
N SER A 79 11.52 11.96 -11.30
CA SER A 79 11.61 13.22 -12.05
C SER A 79 12.75 14.10 -11.55
N GLU A 80 12.94 14.20 -10.23
CA GLU A 80 14.02 14.99 -9.62
C GLU A 80 15.42 14.47 -9.98
N THR A 81 15.60 13.15 -10.12
CA THR A 81 16.86 12.56 -10.60
C THR A 81 17.14 13.01 -12.03
N VAL A 82 16.12 12.96 -12.89
CA VAL A 82 16.24 13.38 -14.30
C VAL A 82 16.50 14.88 -14.40
N MET A 83 15.84 15.70 -13.57
CA MET A 83 16.07 17.14 -13.49
C MET A 83 17.51 17.46 -13.07
N MET A 84 18.04 16.73 -12.10
CA MET A 84 19.44 16.85 -11.66
C MET A 84 20.41 16.51 -12.79
N LEU A 85 20.18 15.43 -13.53
CA LEU A 85 20.97 15.10 -14.73
C LEU A 85 20.81 16.16 -15.83
N GLY A 86 19.61 16.68 -16.02
CA GLY A 86 19.33 17.75 -16.97
C GLY A 86 20.12 19.02 -16.67
N LEU A 87 20.29 19.37 -15.39
CA LEU A 87 21.09 20.51 -14.94
C LEU A 87 22.56 20.40 -15.37
N MET A 88 23.04 19.17 -15.58
CA MET A 88 24.40 18.89 -16.01
C MET A 88 24.55 18.90 -17.54
N LEU A 89 23.49 18.50 -18.25
CA LEU A 89 23.52 18.26 -19.69
C LEU A 89 23.07 19.48 -20.51
N LEU A 90 22.20 20.31 -19.95
CA LEU A 90 21.55 21.40 -20.66
C LEU A 90 21.83 22.74 -19.97
N PRO A 91 21.92 23.84 -20.75
CA PRO A 91 21.86 25.18 -20.18
C PRO A 91 20.57 25.35 -19.37
N GLY A 92 20.67 25.98 -18.20
CA GLY A 92 19.56 26.06 -17.24
C GLY A 92 18.24 26.61 -17.83
N HIS A 93 18.31 27.64 -18.68
CA HIS A 93 17.12 28.23 -19.30
C HIS A 93 16.38 27.21 -20.21
N TRP A 94 17.13 26.51 -21.06
CA TRP A 94 16.59 25.45 -21.93
C TRP A 94 16.00 24.30 -21.12
N LEU A 95 16.62 23.97 -19.99
CA LEU A 95 16.12 22.93 -19.08
C LEU A 95 14.75 23.30 -18.47
N VAL A 96 14.57 24.55 -18.00
CA VAL A 96 13.28 25.02 -17.47
C VAL A 96 12.18 24.92 -18.54
N LEU A 97 12.49 25.34 -19.78
CA LEU A 97 11.53 25.29 -20.90
C LEU A 97 11.19 23.85 -21.30
N ALA A 98 12.21 22.99 -21.45
CA ALA A 98 12.03 21.60 -21.81
C ALA A 98 11.19 20.85 -20.77
N THR A 99 11.42 21.09 -19.48
CA THR A 99 10.62 20.52 -18.39
C THR A 99 9.14 20.88 -18.53
N GLY A 100 8.84 22.17 -18.75
CA GLY A 100 7.45 22.62 -18.94
C GLY A 100 6.78 21.93 -20.13
N VAL A 101 7.44 21.92 -21.29
CA VAL A 101 6.90 21.30 -22.51
C VAL A 101 6.66 19.80 -22.33
N VAL A 102 7.63 19.07 -21.78
CA VAL A 102 7.53 17.62 -21.58
C VAL A 102 6.43 17.28 -20.58
N VAL A 103 6.38 17.94 -19.42
CA VAL A 103 5.39 17.64 -18.39
C VAL A 103 3.98 17.94 -18.89
N VAL A 104 3.76 19.09 -19.55
CA VAL A 104 2.45 19.40 -20.16
C VAL A 104 2.06 18.35 -21.18
N SER A 105 2.96 18.01 -22.11
CA SER A 105 2.72 17.04 -23.18
C SER A 105 2.35 15.67 -22.61
N VAL A 106 3.10 15.18 -21.63
CA VAL A 106 2.85 13.87 -20.99
C VAL A 106 1.54 13.87 -20.22
N LYS A 107 1.23 14.90 -19.43
CA LYS A 107 -0.01 14.93 -18.64
C LYS A 107 -1.24 15.09 -19.52
N LEU A 108 -1.12 15.83 -20.64
CA LEU A 108 -2.19 15.97 -21.64
C LEU A 108 -2.43 14.66 -22.39
N ALA A 109 -1.36 13.97 -22.83
CA ALA A 109 -1.45 12.64 -23.46
C ALA A 109 -2.11 11.61 -22.53
N ARG A 110 -1.91 11.73 -21.21
CA ARG A 110 -2.57 10.89 -20.19
C ARG A 110 -3.99 11.35 -19.83
N LYS A 111 -4.58 12.32 -20.53
CA LYS A 111 -5.94 12.87 -20.27
C LYS A 111 -6.13 13.31 -18.81
N THR A 112 -5.08 13.84 -18.20
CA THR A 112 -5.11 14.31 -16.80
C THR A 112 -6.01 15.54 -16.70
N PRO A 113 -6.82 15.72 -15.63
CA PRO A 113 -7.64 16.92 -15.44
C PRO A 113 -6.81 18.22 -15.55
N PRO A 114 -7.33 19.28 -16.20
CA PRO A 114 -6.55 20.46 -16.57
C PRO A 114 -5.91 21.17 -15.37
N ILE A 115 -6.61 21.23 -14.24
CA ILE A 115 -6.06 21.79 -13.00
C ILE A 115 -4.83 21.03 -12.49
N LYS A 116 -4.84 19.70 -12.62
CA LYS A 116 -3.69 18.85 -12.24
C LYS A 116 -2.56 18.97 -13.24
N VAL A 117 -2.86 19.18 -14.53
CA VAL A 117 -1.84 19.48 -15.56
C VAL A 117 -1.12 20.77 -15.20
N ALA A 118 -1.88 21.85 -14.98
CA ALA A 118 -1.35 23.17 -14.64
C ALA A 118 -0.50 23.14 -13.37
N PHE A 119 -1.01 22.51 -12.30
CA PHE A 119 -0.28 22.37 -11.05
C PHE A 119 1.04 21.59 -11.21
N ASN A 120 1.00 20.40 -11.83
CA ASN A 120 2.21 19.58 -11.98
C ASN A 120 3.26 20.26 -12.86
N ALA A 121 2.84 20.84 -13.99
CA ALA A 121 3.75 21.55 -14.87
C ALA A 121 4.39 22.75 -14.18
N ALA A 122 3.58 23.58 -13.50
CA ALA A 122 4.08 24.76 -12.80
C ALA A 122 5.00 24.40 -11.62
N LYS A 123 4.66 23.35 -10.86
CA LYS A 123 5.49 22.84 -9.78
C LYS A 123 6.85 22.38 -10.32
N ASP A 124 6.87 21.49 -11.30
CA ASP A 124 8.12 20.94 -11.85
C ASP A 124 9.00 22.04 -12.46
N VAL A 125 8.39 23.02 -13.14
CA VAL A 125 9.06 24.22 -13.65
C VAL A 125 9.63 25.09 -12.53
N ALA A 126 8.88 25.33 -11.46
CA ALA A 126 9.34 26.13 -10.32
C ALA A 126 10.48 25.43 -9.57
N VAL A 127 10.37 24.12 -9.37
CA VAL A 127 11.39 23.26 -8.76
C VAL A 127 12.71 23.37 -9.51
N ILE A 128 12.69 23.13 -10.84
CA ILE A 128 13.91 23.22 -11.64
C ILE A 128 14.41 24.66 -11.81
N GLY A 129 13.51 25.64 -11.87
CA GLY A 129 13.84 27.06 -11.92
C GLY A 129 14.61 27.53 -10.69
N CYS A 130 14.13 27.18 -9.49
CA CYS A 130 14.83 27.43 -8.23
C CYS A 130 16.20 26.74 -8.20
N ALA A 131 16.28 25.48 -8.62
CA ALA A 131 17.54 24.76 -8.67
C ALA A 131 18.55 25.43 -9.62
N VAL A 132 18.11 25.90 -10.79
CA VAL A 132 18.95 26.66 -11.74
C VAL A 132 19.43 27.99 -11.11
N LEU A 133 18.56 28.71 -10.41
CA LEU A 133 18.93 29.96 -9.71
C LEU A 133 20.00 29.75 -8.64
N VAL A 134 19.92 28.66 -7.87
CA VAL A 134 20.90 28.31 -6.84
C VAL A 134 22.20 27.78 -7.46
N ALA A 135 22.09 26.97 -8.51
CA ALA A 135 23.22 26.34 -9.17
C ALA A 135 24.13 27.36 -9.89
N ARG A 136 23.55 28.39 -10.52
CA ARG A 136 24.27 29.39 -11.30
C ARG A 136 25.38 30.15 -10.55
N PRO A 137 25.14 30.79 -9.39
CA PRO A 137 26.19 31.49 -8.65
C PRO A 137 27.24 30.54 -8.06
N LEU A 138 26.90 29.27 -7.87
CA LEU A 138 27.82 28.24 -7.36
C LEU A 138 28.69 27.63 -8.46
N GLY A 139 28.66 28.17 -9.68
CA GLY A 139 29.41 27.67 -10.83
C GLY A 139 28.85 26.40 -11.43
N LEU A 140 27.68 25.93 -10.95
CA LEU A 140 27.04 24.73 -11.45
C LEU A 140 26.14 25.08 -12.66
N VAL A 141 26.76 25.43 -13.79
CA VAL A 141 26.08 25.76 -15.05
C VAL A 141 26.45 24.74 -16.12
N GLY A 142 25.46 23.93 -16.55
CA GLY A 142 25.64 23.03 -17.69
C GLY A 142 25.82 23.79 -19.02
N PRO A 143 26.41 23.16 -20.05
CA PRO A 143 26.83 21.76 -20.09
C PRO A 143 28.24 21.53 -19.52
N PHE A 144 28.43 20.50 -18.68
CA PHE A 144 29.72 20.17 -18.04
C PHE A 144 30.63 19.27 -18.88
N LEU A 145 30.46 19.27 -20.21
CA LEU A 145 31.26 18.44 -21.11
C LEU A 145 32.70 18.98 -21.16
N GLY A 146 33.59 18.44 -20.31
CA GLY A 146 35.04 18.51 -20.52
C GLY A 146 35.91 19.15 -19.44
N ASP A 147 35.37 19.69 -18.34
CA ASP A 147 36.19 20.37 -17.33
C ASP A 147 35.84 19.98 -15.88
N PRO A 148 36.50 18.95 -15.30
CA PRO A 148 36.20 18.43 -13.97
C PRO A 148 36.53 19.41 -12.83
N HIS A 149 37.31 20.47 -13.10
CA HIS A 149 37.67 21.47 -12.09
C HIS A 149 36.53 22.44 -11.74
N ARG A 150 35.46 22.50 -12.56
CA ARG A 150 34.24 23.27 -12.27
C ARG A 150 33.26 22.52 -11.37
N PHE A 151 33.61 21.32 -10.93
CA PHE A 151 32.76 20.49 -10.11
C PHE A 151 32.99 20.78 -8.62
N HIS A 152 31.99 21.35 -7.96
CA HIS A 152 31.97 21.52 -6.51
C HIS A 152 30.87 20.65 -5.90
N LEU A 153 31.25 19.67 -5.07
CA LEU A 153 30.31 18.77 -4.39
C LEU A 153 29.22 19.55 -3.62
N TRP A 154 29.59 20.65 -2.98
CA TRP A 154 28.66 21.51 -2.25
C TRP A 154 27.62 22.18 -3.17
N ALA A 155 27.98 22.52 -4.41
CA ALA A 155 27.02 23.06 -5.38
C ALA A 155 26.00 22.00 -5.80
N LEU A 156 26.43 20.75 -5.96
CA LEU A 156 25.55 19.62 -6.25
C LEU A 156 24.59 19.34 -5.07
N LEU A 157 25.11 19.35 -3.85
CA LEU A 157 24.32 19.19 -2.63
C LEU A 157 23.28 20.33 -2.49
N ALA A 158 23.68 21.57 -2.76
CA ALA A 158 22.78 22.71 -2.73
C ALA A 158 21.67 22.60 -3.79
N ALA A 159 22.00 22.22 -5.02
CA ALA A 159 21.02 21.99 -6.08
C ALA A 159 20.06 20.83 -5.74
N ALA A 160 20.58 19.70 -5.23
CA ALA A 160 19.77 18.54 -4.84
C ALA A 160 18.82 18.89 -3.69
N GLY A 161 19.34 19.56 -2.67
CA GLY A 161 18.55 20.03 -1.53
C GLY A 161 17.47 21.01 -1.98
N THR A 162 17.77 21.88 -2.95
CA THR A 162 16.79 22.83 -3.51
C THR A 162 15.66 22.10 -4.25
N LEU A 163 15.99 21.11 -5.10
CA LEU A 163 14.97 20.32 -5.80
C LEU A 163 13.98 19.68 -4.81
N VAL A 164 14.51 19.00 -3.80
CA VAL A 164 13.71 18.30 -2.77
C VAL A 164 12.91 19.30 -1.94
N ALA A 165 13.56 20.33 -1.41
CA ALA A 165 12.91 21.30 -0.51
C ALA A 165 11.79 22.07 -1.21
N VAL A 166 12.02 22.50 -2.45
CA VAL A 166 11.00 23.24 -3.22
C VAL A 166 9.87 22.33 -3.65
N ASP A 167 10.15 21.09 -4.07
CA ASP A 167 9.09 20.14 -4.46
C ASP A 167 8.13 19.90 -3.29
N GLU A 168 8.68 19.69 -2.10
CA GLU A 168 7.91 19.46 -0.89
C GLU A 168 7.12 20.68 -0.43
N LEU A 169 7.76 21.85 -0.45
CA LEU A 169 7.13 23.10 -0.07
C LEU A 169 5.92 23.43 -0.97
N LEU A 170 5.99 23.07 -2.25
CA LEU A 170 4.90 23.30 -3.21
C LEU A 170 3.86 22.16 -3.21
N ALA A 171 4.27 20.90 -2.99
CA ALA A 171 3.38 19.75 -3.05
C ALA A 171 2.60 19.51 -1.75
N ILE A 172 3.26 19.56 -0.59
CA ILE A 172 2.65 19.16 0.69
C ILE A 172 1.43 20.02 1.05
N PRO A 173 1.44 21.36 0.94
CA PRO A 173 0.25 22.16 1.28
C PRO A 173 -0.96 21.82 0.41
N VAL A 174 -0.74 21.58 -0.89
CA VAL A 174 -1.80 21.22 -1.84
C VAL A 174 -2.36 19.83 -1.53
N ILE A 175 -1.49 18.86 -1.23
CA ILE A 175 -1.90 17.51 -0.83
C ILE A 175 -2.65 17.55 0.50
N ALA A 176 -2.17 18.33 1.47
CA ALA A 176 -2.80 18.50 2.78
C ALA A 176 -4.23 19.05 2.66
N LEU A 177 -4.42 20.09 1.83
CA LEU A 177 -5.72 20.67 1.52
C LEU A 177 -6.65 19.65 0.82
N ALA A 178 -6.14 18.95 -0.18
CA ALA A 178 -6.92 17.96 -0.93
C ALA A 178 -7.32 16.73 -0.10
N THR A 179 -6.46 16.30 0.83
CA THR A 179 -6.68 15.12 1.69
C THR A 179 -7.26 15.46 3.06
N ARG A 180 -7.45 16.74 3.38
CA ARG A 180 -7.89 17.25 4.68
C ARG A 180 -7.00 16.78 5.85
N THR A 181 -5.71 16.66 5.60
CA THR A 181 -4.73 16.26 6.62
C THR A 181 -3.89 17.47 7.08
N PRO A 182 -3.47 17.52 8.35
CA PRO A 182 -2.65 18.64 8.82
C PRO A 182 -1.24 18.60 8.21
N VAL A 183 -0.80 19.72 7.66
CA VAL A 183 0.52 19.89 6.97
C VAL A 183 1.69 19.40 7.83
N GLY A 184 1.70 19.72 9.12
CA GLY A 184 2.77 19.33 10.04
C GLY A 184 2.91 17.81 10.24
N LYS A 185 1.81 17.05 10.07
CA LYS A 185 1.83 15.59 10.14
C LYS A 185 2.47 15.00 8.88
N LEU A 186 2.15 15.54 7.71
CA LEU A 186 2.75 15.13 6.43
C LEU A 186 4.25 15.45 6.36
N PHE A 187 4.67 16.60 6.90
CA PHE A 187 6.08 17.00 6.90
C PHE A 187 6.96 16.13 7.80
N ARG A 188 6.39 15.61 8.91
CA ARG A 188 7.10 14.73 9.86
C ARG A 188 7.01 13.26 9.52
N SER A 189 6.06 12.85 8.67
CA SER A 189 5.96 11.46 8.22
C SER A 189 7.03 11.15 7.18
N ASN A 190 7.60 9.94 7.24
CA ASN A 190 8.46 9.37 6.19
C ASN A 190 9.78 10.11 5.93
N VAL A 191 10.33 10.77 6.95
CA VAL A 191 11.63 11.46 6.86
C VAL A 191 12.76 10.48 6.50
N ASP A 192 12.72 9.28 7.04
CA ASP A 192 13.65 8.17 6.74
C ASP A 192 13.65 7.81 5.25
N VAL A 193 12.47 7.62 4.67
CA VAL A 193 12.29 7.30 3.25
C VAL A 193 12.78 8.46 2.36
N ARG A 194 12.52 9.70 2.78
CA ARG A 194 12.92 10.93 2.07
C ARG A 194 14.42 11.15 2.06
N VAL A 195 15.07 10.98 3.21
CA VAL A 195 16.53 11.06 3.33
C VAL A 195 17.18 9.97 2.48
N GLY A 196 16.66 8.74 2.53
CA GLY A 196 17.12 7.64 1.68
C GLY A 196 17.00 7.94 0.18
N GLY A 197 15.86 8.49 -0.26
CA GLY A 197 15.64 8.89 -1.65
C GLY A 197 16.59 10.00 -2.11
N THR A 198 16.85 10.99 -1.26
CA THR A 198 17.79 12.09 -1.55
C THR A 198 19.23 11.58 -1.68
N LEU A 199 19.65 10.69 -0.79
CA LEU A 199 20.96 10.02 -0.86
C LEU A 199 21.13 9.25 -2.16
N LEU A 200 20.13 8.45 -2.55
CA LEU A 200 20.16 7.69 -3.80
C LEU A 200 20.28 8.62 -5.03
N ARG A 201 19.54 9.73 -5.06
CA ARG A 201 19.61 10.73 -6.14
C ARG A 201 20.99 11.36 -6.25
N LEU A 202 21.60 11.70 -5.11
CA LEU A 202 22.96 12.24 -5.07
C LEU A 202 23.98 11.24 -5.61
N LEU A 203 23.89 9.97 -5.20
CA LEU A 203 24.78 8.91 -5.70
C LEU A 203 24.65 8.72 -7.21
N LEU A 204 23.42 8.72 -7.74
CA LEU A 204 23.16 8.63 -9.18
C LEU A 204 23.71 9.86 -9.93
N ALA A 205 23.54 11.06 -9.38
CA ALA A 205 24.04 12.30 -9.97
C ALA A 205 25.58 12.31 -10.02
N ILE A 206 26.25 11.96 -8.91
CA ILE A 206 27.72 11.86 -8.85
C ILE A 206 28.23 10.80 -9.84
N GLY A 207 27.59 9.62 -9.87
CA GLY A 207 27.94 8.55 -10.80
C GLY A 207 27.79 8.96 -12.25
N ALA A 208 26.72 9.70 -12.59
CA ALA A 208 26.50 10.21 -13.93
C ALA A 208 27.54 11.26 -14.35
N ILE A 209 27.93 12.18 -13.47
CA ILE A 209 29.01 13.14 -13.72
C ILE A 209 30.33 12.40 -14.00
N TYR A 210 30.66 11.44 -13.16
CA TYR A 210 31.90 10.67 -13.32
C TYR A 210 31.89 9.88 -14.64
N GLY A 211 30.76 9.26 -15.00
CA GLY A 211 30.62 8.59 -16.29
C GLY A 211 30.75 9.54 -17.48
N LEU A 212 30.06 10.69 -17.41
CA LEU A 212 30.04 11.71 -18.47
C LEU A 212 31.40 12.35 -18.74
N THR A 213 32.20 12.58 -17.71
CA THR A 213 33.56 13.14 -17.87
C THR A 213 34.53 12.14 -18.50
N ARG A 214 34.28 10.84 -18.38
CA ARG A 214 35.11 9.78 -18.98
C ARG A 214 34.69 9.46 -20.42
N GLN A 215 33.39 9.29 -20.64
CA GLN A 215 32.82 8.91 -21.94
C GLN A 215 31.45 9.58 -22.11
N PRO A 216 31.37 10.70 -22.85
CA PRO A 216 30.11 11.44 -23.06
C PRO A 216 29.01 10.59 -23.70
N THR A 217 29.39 9.58 -24.50
CA THR A 217 28.47 8.64 -25.15
C THR A 217 27.67 7.80 -24.15
N LEU A 218 28.12 7.67 -22.89
CA LEU A 218 27.40 6.91 -21.85
C LEU A 218 26.02 7.49 -21.53
N VAL A 219 25.73 8.76 -21.85
CA VAL A 219 24.37 9.28 -21.67
C VAL A 219 23.35 8.70 -22.64
N LEU A 220 23.78 8.20 -23.81
CA LEU A 220 22.86 7.46 -24.68
C LEU A 220 22.35 6.18 -24.00
N LEU A 221 23.13 5.61 -23.08
CA LEU A 221 22.73 4.48 -22.25
C LEU A 221 21.89 4.89 -21.02
N ALA A 222 21.91 6.17 -20.61
CA ALA A 222 21.20 6.61 -19.40
C ALA A 222 19.68 6.35 -19.44
N PRO A 223 18.95 6.60 -20.55
CA PRO A 223 17.54 6.20 -20.65
C PRO A 223 17.35 4.70 -20.51
N LEU A 224 18.23 3.89 -21.12
CA LEU A 224 18.16 2.42 -21.07
C LEU A 224 18.43 1.89 -19.65
N ILE A 225 19.43 2.45 -18.97
CA ILE A 225 19.75 2.14 -17.57
C ILE A 225 18.59 2.55 -16.67
N MET A 226 17.97 3.71 -16.93
CA MET A 226 16.81 4.18 -16.16
C MET A 226 15.61 3.24 -16.35
N ILE A 227 15.33 2.78 -17.58
CA ILE A 227 14.33 1.75 -17.85
C ILE A 227 14.65 0.48 -17.07
N PHE A 228 15.88 -0.02 -17.16
CA PHE A 228 16.29 -1.25 -16.49
C PHE A 228 16.15 -1.14 -14.97
N LEU A 229 16.59 -0.02 -14.37
CA LEU A 229 16.48 0.23 -12.95
C LEU A 229 15.01 0.33 -12.51
N GLN A 230 14.16 0.96 -13.30
CA GLN A 230 12.72 1.05 -13.03
C GLN A 230 12.03 -0.31 -13.12
N ILE A 231 12.35 -1.13 -14.14
CA ILE A 231 11.83 -2.50 -14.26
C ILE A 231 12.34 -3.37 -13.12
N ALA A 232 13.64 -3.32 -12.80
CA ALA A 232 14.25 -4.12 -11.75
C ALA A 232 13.70 -3.75 -10.37
N SER A 233 13.54 -2.45 -10.07
CA SER A 233 12.93 -2.00 -8.82
C SER A 233 11.45 -2.40 -8.74
N ALA A 234 10.67 -2.23 -9.82
CA ALA A 234 9.29 -2.70 -9.90
C ALA A 234 9.19 -4.22 -9.66
N ASN A 235 10.11 -5.01 -10.24
CA ASN A 235 10.13 -6.46 -10.11
C ASN A 235 10.59 -6.93 -8.71
N GLN A 236 11.58 -6.28 -8.10
CA GLN A 236 12.01 -6.61 -6.75
C GLN A 236 10.96 -6.27 -5.70
N LEU A 237 10.28 -5.14 -5.86
CA LEU A 237 9.17 -4.75 -5.00
C LEU A 237 7.98 -5.71 -5.17
N ARG A 238 7.67 -6.12 -6.41
CA ARG A 238 6.69 -7.19 -6.69
C ARG A 238 7.09 -8.50 -6.03
N ALA A 239 8.33 -8.96 -6.19
CA ALA A 239 8.81 -10.23 -5.66
C ALA A 239 8.85 -10.26 -4.12
N ARG A 240 9.16 -9.14 -3.45
CA ARG A 240 9.13 -9.05 -1.98
C ARG A 240 7.70 -9.00 -1.45
N ALA A 241 6.82 -8.22 -2.09
CA ALA A 241 5.40 -8.19 -1.74
C ALA A 241 4.73 -9.55 -2.00
N GLU A 242 5.15 -10.24 -3.06
CA GLU A 242 4.73 -11.59 -3.39
C GLU A 242 5.18 -12.59 -2.32
N ARG A 243 6.47 -12.64 -1.97
CA ARG A 243 6.96 -13.54 -0.90
C ARG A 243 6.34 -13.26 0.47
N ALA A 244 6.13 -11.99 0.83
CA ALA A 244 5.48 -11.62 2.09
C ALA A 244 3.99 -12.02 2.10
N ALA A 245 3.30 -11.89 0.96
CA ALA A 245 1.94 -12.38 0.80
C ALA A 245 1.88 -13.91 0.87
N TRP A 246 2.82 -14.62 0.25
CA TRP A 246 2.91 -16.09 0.29
C TRP A 246 3.22 -16.62 1.70
N GLN A 247 4.12 -15.97 2.44
CA GLN A 247 4.41 -16.34 3.83
C GLN A 247 3.22 -16.06 4.74
N LYS A 248 2.52 -14.95 4.54
CA LYS A 248 1.30 -14.63 5.29
C LYS A 248 0.16 -15.60 4.95
N LEU A 249 0.06 -16.06 3.70
CA LEU A 249 -0.91 -17.06 3.25
C LEU A 249 -0.61 -18.45 3.85
N ALA A 250 0.65 -18.87 3.85
CA ALA A 250 1.07 -20.16 4.40
C ALA A 250 0.81 -20.23 5.91
N GLN A 251 1.06 -19.14 6.64
CA GLN A 251 0.79 -19.08 8.07
C GLN A 251 -0.73 -19.07 8.39
N THR A 252 -1.58 -18.53 7.50
CA THR A 252 -3.04 -18.59 7.67
C THR A 252 -3.63 -19.99 7.48
N THR A 253 -2.98 -20.91 6.76
CA THR A 253 -3.56 -22.23 6.53
C THR A 253 -3.42 -23.15 7.74
N ASP A 254 -2.37 -23.01 8.54
CA ASP A 254 -2.14 -23.88 9.71
C ASP A 254 -3.03 -23.50 10.90
N GLU A 255 -3.29 -22.21 11.13
CA GLU A 255 -4.17 -21.74 12.21
C GLU A 255 -5.67 -21.89 11.89
N LEU A 256 -6.04 -21.88 10.59
CA LEU A 256 -7.42 -22.17 10.16
C LEU A 256 -7.76 -23.67 10.20
N ASN A 257 -6.78 -24.54 10.48
CA ASN A 257 -7.00 -25.97 10.63
C ASN A 257 -7.30 -26.37 12.08
N GLU A 258 -7.59 -25.40 12.95
CA GLU A 258 -8.13 -25.66 14.28
C GLU A 258 -9.51 -26.31 14.21
N VAL A 259 -9.74 -27.23 15.15
CA VAL A 259 -10.94 -28.06 15.20
C VAL A 259 -12.13 -27.33 15.83
N ASP A 260 -11.88 -26.23 16.55
CA ASP A 260 -12.89 -25.44 17.24
C ASP A 260 -13.46 -24.31 16.36
N LEU A 261 -14.77 -24.32 16.16
CA LEU A 261 -15.48 -23.33 15.36
C LEU A 261 -15.32 -21.91 15.93
N ASP A 262 -15.28 -21.75 17.25
CA ASP A 262 -15.15 -20.44 17.90
C ASP A 262 -13.82 -19.80 17.53
N SER A 263 -12.74 -20.57 17.68
CA SER A 263 -11.40 -20.11 17.34
C SER A 263 -11.25 -19.81 15.84
N VAL A 264 -11.83 -20.65 14.98
CA VAL A 264 -11.84 -20.41 13.52
C VAL A 264 -12.51 -19.08 13.18
N LEU A 265 -13.67 -18.77 13.76
CA LEU A 265 -14.40 -17.53 13.45
C LEU A 265 -13.70 -16.28 13.98
N VAL A 266 -13.17 -16.32 15.20
CA VAL A 266 -12.42 -15.20 15.80
C VAL A 266 -11.15 -14.94 15.00
N SER A 267 -10.40 -15.99 14.67
CA SER A 267 -9.18 -15.89 13.87
C SER A 267 -9.48 -15.38 12.46
N ALA A 268 -10.57 -15.85 11.83
CA ALA A 268 -10.98 -15.39 10.51
C ALA A 268 -11.28 -13.89 10.47
N VAL A 269 -12.07 -13.37 11.43
CA VAL A 269 -12.40 -11.94 11.54
C VAL A 269 -11.14 -11.11 11.70
N ARG A 270 -10.27 -11.48 12.63
CA ARG A 270 -9.04 -10.75 12.93
C ARG A 270 -8.09 -10.71 11.73
N ARG A 271 -7.84 -11.89 11.12
CA ARG A 271 -6.93 -12.05 9.99
C ARG A 271 -7.44 -11.34 8.73
N ALA A 272 -8.73 -11.41 8.45
CA ALA A 272 -9.33 -10.69 7.34
C ALA A 272 -9.24 -9.16 7.55
N ALA A 273 -9.47 -8.67 8.76
CA ALA A 273 -9.31 -7.26 9.09
C ALA A 273 -7.87 -6.78 8.83
N GLU A 274 -6.88 -7.58 9.24
CA GLU A 274 -5.46 -7.28 8.96
C GLU A 274 -5.07 -7.40 7.49
N LEU A 275 -5.54 -8.44 6.79
CA LEU A 275 -5.14 -8.76 5.41
C LEU A 275 -5.71 -7.73 4.42
N PHE A 276 -6.96 -7.33 4.62
CA PHE A 276 -7.64 -6.38 3.75
C PHE A 276 -7.61 -4.94 4.27
N SER A 277 -7.01 -4.71 5.45
CA SER A 277 -7.04 -3.41 6.13
C SER A 277 -8.49 -2.88 6.24
N ALA A 278 -9.43 -3.78 6.51
CA ALA A 278 -10.83 -3.45 6.68
C ALA A 278 -11.05 -2.82 8.05
N ASP A 279 -11.96 -1.84 8.13
CA ASP A 279 -12.29 -1.18 9.39
C ASP A 279 -13.06 -2.12 10.33
N GLU A 280 -13.92 -2.96 9.75
CA GLU A 280 -14.59 -4.08 10.43
C GLU A 280 -14.74 -5.27 9.47
N VAL A 281 -14.72 -6.47 10.02
CA VAL A 281 -15.04 -7.71 9.31
C VAL A 281 -16.14 -8.45 10.04
N GLU A 282 -17.03 -9.08 9.27
CA GLU A 282 -18.08 -9.96 9.76
C GLU A 282 -17.97 -11.33 9.09
N VAL A 283 -18.09 -12.38 9.88
CA VAL A 283 -18.30 -13.74 9.41
C VAL A 283 -19.66 -14.20 9.92
N HIS A 284 -20.54 -14.53 8.99
CA HIS A 284 -21.87 -15.06 9.25
C HIS A 284 -21.90 -16.53 8.85
N VAL A 285 -22.35 -17.40 9.76
CA VAL A 285 -22.45 -18.84 9.55
C VAL A 285 -23.93 -19.25 9.59
N THR A 286 -24.36 -19.96 8.55
CA THR A 286 -25.75 -20.42 8.35
C THR A 286 -25.81 -21.93 8.07
N VAL A 287 -24.95 -22.70 8.73
CA VAL A 287 -24.89 -24.16 8.54
C VAL A 287 -26.01 -24.83 9.35
N PRO A 288 -26.78 -25.78 8.81
CA PRO A 288 -27.92 -26.39 9.52
C PRO A 288 -27.57 -27.07 10.86
N ALA A 289 -26.33 -27.54 11.02
CA ALA A 289 -25.85 -28.21 12.23
C ALA A 289 -25.52 -27.24 13.39
N VAL A 290 -25.44 -25.92 13.11
CA VAL A 290 -25.02 -24.90 14.08
C VAL A 290 -26.09 -23.80 14.14
N PRO A 291 -26.40 -23.22 15.31
CA PRO A 291 -27.26 -22.05 15.37
C PRO A 291 -26.69 -20.87 14.56
N ASP A 292 -27.60 -20.03 14.04
CA ASP A 292 -27.25 -18.80 13.33
C ASP A 292 -26.28 -17.95 14.17
N ARG A 293 -25.07 -17.73 13.63
CA ARG A 293 -24.01 -17.02 14.36
C ARG A 293 -23.28 -16.03 13.47
N LEU A 294 -23.16 -14.81 13.97
CA LEU A 294 -22.45 -13.70 13.37
C LEU A 294 -21.35 -13.25 14.33
N VAL A 295 -20.10 -13.37 13.89
CA VAL A 295 -18.95 -12.82 14.59
C VAL A 295 -18.46 -11.58 13.85
N ARG A 296 -18.31 -10.46 14.55
CA ARG A 296 -17.87 -9.17 14.01
C ARG A 296 -16.74 -8.60 14.85
N GLY A 297 -15.73 -8.05 14.20
CA GLY A 297 -14.59 -7.45 14.88
C GLY A 297 -13.67 -6.66 13.96
N ASP A 298 -12.52 -6.28 14.50
CA ASP A 298 -11.39 -5.70 13.76
C ASP A 298 -10.10 -6.50 14.02
N ALA A 299 -8.95 -5.96 13.61
CA ALA A 299 -7.65 -6.61 13.79
C ALA A 299 -7.23 -6.79 15.27
N GLY A 300 -7.87 -6.08 16.20
CA GLY A 300 -7.56 -6.11 17.63
C GLY A 300 -8.59 -6.88 18.46
N ILE A 301 -9.88 -6.59 18.28
CA ILE A 301 -10.94 -7.12 19.15
C ILE A 301 -12.17 -7.60 18.37
N VAL A 302 -12.80 -8.65 18.90
CA VAL A 302 -14.17 -9.03 18.54
C VAL A 302 -15.12 -8.05 19.23
N LYS A 303 -15.99 -7.41 18.46
CA LYS A 303 -16.94 -6.38 18.91
C LYS A 303 -18.35 -6.94 19.12
N TYR A 304 -18.69 -8.03 18.44
CA TYR A 304 -19.99 -8.67 18.55
C TYR A 304 -19.87 -10.15 18.19
N ASP A 305 -20.52 -11.00 18.98
CA ASP A 305 -20.71 -12.43 18.73
C ASP A 305 -22.14 -12.79 19.15
N GLY A 306 -22.94 -13.27 18.21
CA GLY A 306 -24.34 -13.62 18.46
C GLY A 306 -25.15 -13.77 17.18
N VAL A 307 -26.48 -13.83 17.31
CA VAL A 307 -27.40 -14.04 16.17
C VAL A 307 -27.41 -12.82 15.25
N GLN A 308 -27.57 -13.01 13.93
CA GLN A 308 -27.52 -11.90 12.97
C GLN A 308 -28.59 -10.83 13.24
N ALA A 309 -29.80 -11.25 13.64
CA ALA A 309 -30.92 -10.35 13.91
C ALA A 309 -30.68 -9.34 15.05
N GLY A 310 -29.75 -9.65 15.98
CA GLY A 310 -29.39 -8.77 17.09
C GLY A 310 -28.26 -7.79 16.79
N ALA A 311 -27.66 -7.85 15.60
CA ALA A 311 -26.44 -7.11 15.29
C ALA A 311 -26.74 -5.60 15.07
N PRO A 312 -25.98 -4.68 15.71
CA PRO A 312 -26.16 -3.25 15.51
C PRO A 312 -25.93 -2.83 14.05
N VAL A 313 -26.80 -1.99 13.49
CA VAL A 313 -26.62 -1.41 12.16
C VAL A 313 -25.43 -0.44 12.17
N ARG A 314 -24.54 -0.55 11.17
CA ARG A 314 -23.33 0.29 11.04
C ARG A 314 -23.25 0.89 9.63
N ALA A 315 -22.80 2.14 9.57
CA ALA A 315 -22.55 2.85 8.31
C ALA A 315 -21.22 2.39 7.66
N GLY A 316 -21.15 2.41 6.34
CA GLY A 316 -19.94 2.09 5.57
C GLY A 316 -20.25 1.37 4.27
N GLN A 317 -19.26 1.28 3.38
CA GLN A 317 -19.32 0.42 2.21
C GLN A 317 -19.07 -1.01 2.65
N VAL A 318 -20.00 -1.92 2.33
CA VAL A 318 -19.88 -3.34 2.63
C VAL A 318 -19.58 -4.11 1.36
N MET A 319 -18.56 -4.96 1.43
CA MET A 319 -18.23 -5.92 0.39
C MET A 319 -18.51 -7.31 0.91
N GLU A 320 -19.46 -7.99 0.30
CA GLU A 320 -19.88 -9.34 0.70
C GLU A 320 -19.31 -10.37 -0.26
N ILE A 321 -18.76 -11.45 0.29
CA ILE A 321 -18.39 -12.63 -0.46
C ILE A 321 -19.06 -13.86 0.18
N PRO A 322 -19.81 -14.65 -0.60
CA PRO A 322 -20.43 -15.86 -0.09
C PRO A 322 -19.36 -16.91 0.25
N LEU A 323 -19.57 -17.63 1.36
CA LEU A 323 -18.76 -18.77 1.77
C LEU A 323 -19.41 -20.03 1.20
N GLU A 324 -19.25 -20.26 -0.10
CA GLU A 324 -19.80 -21.41 -0.81
C GLU A 324 -18.73 -22.46 -1.09
N SER A 325 -19.15 -23.73 -1.17
CA SER A 325 -18.30 -24.79 -1.70
C SER A 325 -18.15 -24.63 -3.22
N HIS A 326 -17.05 -25.14 -3.78
CA HIS A 326 -16.80 -25.11 -5.23
C HIS A 326 -17.95 -25.73 -6.05
N ASP A 327 -18.68 -26.68 -5.45
CA ASP A 327 -19.78 -27.42 -6.08
C ASP A 327 -21.15 -26.72 -5.94
N GLY A 328 -21.23 -25.54 -5.31
CA GLY A 328 -22.45 -24.74 -5.17
C GLY A 328 -23.58 -25.37 -4.33
N SER A 329 -23.35 -26.54 -3.73
CA SER A 329 -24.41 -27.42 -3.21
C SER A 329 -24.90 -27.09 -1.80
N SER A 330 -24.19 -26.26 -1.03
CA SER A 330 -24.64 -25.76 0.28
C SER A 330 -23.73 -24.61 0.73
N GLY A 331 -24.23 -23.39 0.89
CA GLY A 331 -23.46 -22.27 1.44
C GLY A 331 -23.22 -22.44 2.95
N VAL A 332 -22.03 -22.10 3.43
CA VAL A 332 -21.68 -22.07 4.86
C VAL A 332 -22.11 -20.73 5.49
N GLY A 333 -22.21 -19.67 4.68
CA GLY A 333 -22.65 -18.35 5.10
C GLY A 333 -21.98 -17.26 4.27
N ALA A 334 -21.57 -16.15 4.89
CA ALA A 334 -20.99 -15.01 4.20
C ALA A 334 -19.87 -14.33 5.00
N LEU A 335 -18.85 -13.84 4.28
CA LEU A 335 -17.81 -12.96 4.81
C LEU A 335 -18.07 -11.54 4.29
N ARG A 336 -18.15 -10.56 5.20
CA ARG A 336 -18.37 -9.15 4.85
C ARG A 336 -17.21 -8.29 5.33
N LEU A 337 -16.62 -7.52 4.42
CA LEU A 337 -15.64 -6.50 4.71
C LEU A 337 -16.32 -5.13 4.73
N ARG A 338 -16.12 -4.34 5.78
CA ARG A 338 -16.66 -2.98 5.90
C ARG A 338 -15.55 -1.93 5.88
N PHE A 339 -15.77 -0.89 5.08
CA PHE A 339 -14.90 0.28 4.98
C PHE A 339 -15.69 1.57 5.26
N PHE A 340 -15.14 2.47 6.07
CA PHE A 340 -15.73 3.78 6.35
C PHE A 340 -15.47 4.79 5.22
N GLY A 341 -14.50 4.51 4.34
CA GLY A 341 -14.23 5.25 3.10
C GLY A 341 -14.70 4.53 1.85
N LYS A 342 -14.73 5.24 0.70
CA LYS A 342 -14.95 4.61 -0.61
C LYS A 342 -13.70 3.84 -1.02
N VAL A 343 -13.84 2.54 -1.20
CA VAL A 343 -12.77 1.63 -1.63
C VAL A 343 -13.22 0.79 -2.82
N THR A 344 -12.35 0.66 -3.81
CA THR A 344 -12.49 -0.29 -4.92
C THR A 344 -11.34 -1.29 -4.81
N LEU A 345 -11.65 -2.56 -4.59
CA LEU A 345 -10.62 -3.60 -4.58
C LEU A 345 -10.04 -3.78 -5.98
N THR A 346 -8.74 -4.03 -6.00
CA THR A 346 -8.04 -4.45 -7.22
C THR A 346 -8.44 -5.88 -7.59
N GLU A 347 -8.25 -6.26 -8.86
CA GLU A 347 -8.48 -7.65 -9.31
C GLU A 347 -7.71 -8.68 -8.46
N ARG A 348 -6.50 -8.32 -8.06
CA ARG A 348 -5.68 -9.12 -7.14
C ARG A 348 -6.33 -9.26 -5.76
N GLU A 349 -6.79 -8.18 -5.16
CA GLU A 349 -7.45 -8.24 -3.84
C GLU A 349 -8.76 -9.04 -3.91
N HIS A 350 -9.49 -8.97 -5.03
CA HIS A 350 -10.64 -9.85 -5.29
C HIS A 350 -10.25 -11.32 -5.35
N PHE A 351 -9.15 -11.66 -6.02
CA PHE A 351 -8.64 -13.03 -6.05
C PHE A 351 -8.23 -13.51 -4.65
N THR A 352 -7.48 -12.69 -3.90
CA THR A 352 -7.10 -13.00 -2.51
C THR A 352 -8.31 -13.18 -1.61
N LEU A 353 -9.34 -12.34 -1.75
CA LEU A 353 -10.59 -12.45 -1.01
C LEU A 353 -11.31 -13.77 -1.31
N ARG A 354 -11.37 -14.19 -2.58
CA ARG A 354 -11.92 -15.50 -2.98
C ARG A 354 -11.14 -16.66 -2.39
N THR A 355 -9.81 -16.62 -2.46
CA THR A 355 -8.97 -17.68 -1.89
C THR A 355 -9.14 -17.79 -0.38
N PHE A 356 -9.17 -16.64 0.32
CA PHE A 356 -9.40 -16.60 1.76
C PHE A 356 -10.79 -17.13 2.13
N ALA A 357 -11.84 -16.71 1.40
CA ALA A 357 -13.20 -17.20 1.59
C ALA A 357 -13.31 -18.73 1.36
N ALA A 358 -12.64 -19.26 0.35
CA ALA A 358 -12.61 -20.70 0.10
C ALA A 358 -11.92 -21.47 1.24
N ALA A 359 -10.76 -20.98 1.73
CA ALA A 359 -10.08 -21.59 2.87
C ALA A 359 -10.93 -21.54 4.15
N LEU A 360 -11.59 -20.40 4.40
CA LEU A 360 -12.50 -20.25 5.54
C LEU A 360 -13.72 -21.17 5.44
N CYS A 361 -14.28 -21.35 4.25
CA CYS A 361 -15.37 -22.29 4.01
C CYS A 361 -14.96 -23.73 4.39
N THR A 362 -13.76 -24.15 3.99
CA THR A 362 -13.20 -25.47 4.35
C THR A 362 -12.97 -25.59 5.86
N ALA A 363 -12.38 -24.58 6.49
CA ALA A 363 -12.11 -24.56 7.93
C ALA A 363 -13.40 -24.70 8.75
N ILE A 364 -14.44 -23.92 8.43
CA ILE A 364 -15.73 -23.98 9.11
C ILE A 364 -16.37 -25.36 8.92
N ARG A 365 -16.31 -25.95 7.71
CA ARG A 365 -16.85 -27.31 7.49
C ARG A 365 -16.12 -28.36 8.31
N ASN A 366 -14.80 -28.28 8.38
CA ASN A 366 -14.00 -29.22 9.16
C ASN A 366 -14.34 -29.10 10.66
N ALA A 367 -14.40 -27.89 11.20
CA ALA A 367 -14.77 -27.66 12.60
C ALA A 367 -16.18 -28.19 12.92
N VAL A 368 -17.16 -27.94 12.05
CA VAL A 368 -18.52 -28.47 12.20
C VAL A 368 -18.55 -29.99 12.13
N ALA A 369 -17.83 -30.60 11.18
CA ALA A 369 -17.78 -32.05 11.04
C ALA A 369 -17.14 -32.73 12.24
N PHE A 370 -16.09 -32.13 12.82
CA PHE A 370 -15.46 -32.62 14.03
C PHE A 370 -16.38 -32.50 15.25
N ALA A 371 -17.02 -31.35 15.45
CA ALA A 371 -17.96 -31.15 16.55
C ALA A 371 -19.12 -32.16 16.50
N GLU A 372 -19.63 -32.46 15.30
CA GLU A 372 -20.66 -33.47 15.12
C GLU A 372 -20.14 -34.90 15.39
N SER A 373 -18.91 -35.22 14.96
CA SER A 373 -18.28 -36.50 15.26
C SER A 373 -18.06 -36.69 16.77
N GLU A 374 -17.67 -35.65 17.50
CA GLU A 374 -17.52 -35.69 18.96
C GLU A 374 -18.87 -35.89 19.65
N ARG A 375 -19.91 -35.17 19.20
CA ARG A 375 -21.27 -35.34 19.72
C ARG A 375 -21.76 -36.77 19.55
N LEU A 376 -21.61 -37.34 18.36
CA LEU A 376 -22.01 -38.71 18.06
C LEU A 376 -21.19 -39.73 18.87
N ALA A 377 -19.88 -39.50 19.03
CA ALA A 377 -19.03 -40.35 19.86
C ALA A 377 -19.47 -40.34 21.33
N ALA A 378 -19.78 -39.17 21.89
CA ALA A 378 -20.29 -39.02 23.25
C ALA A 378 -21.66 -39.68 23.43
N GLU A 379 -22.56 -39.56 22.45
CA GLU A 379 -23.86 -40.25 22.45
C GLU A 379 -23.70 -41.76 22.42
N HIS A 380 -22.81 -42.29 21.59
CA HIS A 380 -22.51 -43.71 21.53
C HIS A 380 -21.84 -44.22 22.80
N GLU A 381 -20.92 -43.46 23.39
CA GLU A 381 -20.31 -43.79 24.68
C GLU A 381 -21.37 -43.82 25.79
N HIS A 382 -22.25 -42.83 25.84
CA HIS A 382 -23.35 -42.79 26.80
C HIS A 382 -24.28 -43.99 26.63
N ALA A 383 -24.69 -44.32 25.40
CA ALA A 383 -25.52 -45.48 25.09
C ALA A 383 -24.81 -46.82 25.38
N ALA A 384 -23.49 -46.89 25.26
CA ALA A 384 -22.72 -48.10 25.57
C ALA A 384 -22.49 -48.30 27.07
N THR A 385 -22.59 -47.22 27.87
CA THR A 385 -22.33 -47.21 29.31
C THR A 385 -23.62 -47.17 30.14
N HIS A 386 -24.74 -46.70 29.59
CA HIS A 386 -26.02 -46.60 30.29
C HIS A 386 -27.06 -47.58 29.73
N ASP A 387 -28.01 -47.98 30.57
CA ASP A 387 -29.16 -48.78 30.16
C ASP A 387 -30.24 -47.86 29.55
N PRO A 388 -30.74 -48.15 28.34
CA PRO A 388 -31.63 -47.24 27.61
C PRO A 388 -33.04 -47.14 28.23
N LEU A 389 -33.46 -48.10 29.05
CA LEU A 389 -34.79 -48.11 29.66
C LEU A 389 -34.82 -47.31 30.96
N THR A 390 -33.73 -47.36 31.74
CA THR A 390 -33.65 -46.77 33.08
C THR A 390 -32.79 -45.51 33.14
N GLY A 391 -31.93 -45.27 32.16
CA GLY A 391 -30.95 -44.18 32.15
C GLY A 391 -29.84 -44.34 33.19
N LEU A 392 -29.76 -45.49 33.87
CA LEU A 392 -28.75 -45.79 34.87
C LEU A 392 -27.51 -46.42 34.22
N ALA A 393 -26.36 -46.33 34.90
CA ALA A 393 -25.14 -47.01 34.49
C ALA A 393 -25.38 -48.52 34.35
N ASN A 394 -24.98 -49.08 33.20
CA ASN A 394 -25.13 -50.49 32.92
C ASN A 394 -24.02 -51.32 33.58
N ARG A 395 -24.15 -52.65 33.50
CA ARG A 395 -23.20 -53.59 34.11
C ARG A 395 -21.75 -53.37 33.66
N ARG A 396 -21.54 -52.96 32.41
CA ARG A 396 -20.19 -52.71 31.86
C ARG A 396 -19.55 -51.48 32.52
N GLN A 397 -20.30 -50.38 32.64
CA GLN A 397 -19.82 -49.18 33.33
C GLN A 397 -19.55 -49.44 34.81
N LEU A 398 -20.41 -50.22 35.49
CA LEU A 398 -20.18 -50.63 36.88
C LEU A 398 -18.85 -51.38 37.05
N TYR A 399 -18.53 -52.32 36.16
CA TYR A 399 -17.24 -53.04 36.22
C TYR A 399 -16.05 -52.14 35.96
N GLN A 400 -16.14 -51.23 35.00
CA GLN A 400 -15.05 -50.33 34.64
C GLN A 400 -14.73 -49.36 35.78
N VAL A 401 -15.74 -48.67 36.31
CA VAL A 401 -15.59 -47.77 37.47
C VAL A 401 -15.15 -48.55 38.71
N GLY A 402 -15.68 -49.76 38.92
CA GLY A 402 -15.26 -50.63 40.01
C GLY A 402 -13.79 -51.02 39.95
N ALA A 403 -13.29 -51.36 38.76
CA ALA A 403 -11.87 -51.68 38.55
C ALA A 403 -10.96 -50.46 38.79
N GLU A 404 -11.31 -49.30 38.23
CA GLU A 404 -10.56 -48.05 38.44
C GLU A 404 -10.48 -47.65 39.93
N LEU A 405 -11.59 -47.77 40.66
CA LEU A 405 -11.63 -47.48 42.10
C LEU A 405 -10.80 -48.46 42.93
N LEU A 406 -10.67 -49.72 42.49
CA LEU A 406 -9.85 -50.75 43.13
C LEU A 406 -8.36 -50.57 42.83
N GLU A 407 -8.00 -50.16 41.62
CA GLU A 407 -6.61 -49.92 41.21
C GLU A 407 -6.05 -48.59 41.74
N GLY A 408 -6.89 -47.56 41.88
CA GLY A 408 -6.48 -46.21 42.28
C GLY A 408 -6.17 -46.01 43.78
N ARG A 409 -6.30 -47.04 44.64
CA ARG A 409 -6.03 -46.92 46.09
C ARG A 409 -5.00 -47.93 46.62
N PRO A 410 -4.05 -47.50 47.47
CA PRO A 410 -3.17 -48.43 48.19
C PRO A 410 -3.98 -49.26 49.19
N GLY A 411 -3.64 -50.54 49.31
CA GLY A 411 -4.48 -51.66 49.81
C GLY A 411 -4.96 -51.66 51.27
N ASN A 412 -5.24 -50.51 51.90
CA ASN A 412 -5.73 -50.40 53.28
C ASN A 412 -7.07 -49.63 53.43
N GLY A 413 -7.88 -49.54 52.38
CA GLY A 413 -9.23 -48.93 52.45
C GLY A 413 -10.34 -49.98 52.36
N GLN A 414 -11.39 -49.87 53.19
CA GLN A 414 -12.63 -50.63 53.01
C GLN A 414 -13.47 -49.99 51.89
N ILE A 415 -13.94 -50.80 50.95
CA ILE A 415 -14.87 -50.39 49.90
C ILE A 415 -16.21 -51.09 50.16
N GLY A 416 -17.26 -50.30 50.32
CA GLY A 416 -18.63 -50.80 50.45
C GLY A 416 -19.40 -50.59 49.16
N LEU A 417 -20.02 -51.64 48.64
CA LEU A 417 -21.01 -51.54 47.57
C LEU A 417 -22.40 -51.55 48.21
N LEU A 418 -23.14 -50.46 48.07
CA LEU A 418 -24.55 -50.41 48.47
C LEU A 418 -25.41 -50.86 47.30
N LEU A 419 -26.08 -52.00 47.47
CA LEU A 419 -27.13 -52.49 46.57
C LEU A 419 -28.47 -52.03 47.16
N VAL A 420 -29.18 -51.17 46.44
CA VAL A 420 -30.48 -50.59 46.85
C VAL A 420 -31.61 -51.36 46.22
#